data_AF-A0A6J4IJJ2-F1
#
_entry.id   AF-A0A6J4IJJ2-F1
#
_cell.length_a   1.000
_cell.length_b   1.000
_cell.length_c   1.000
_cell.angle_alpha   90.00
_cell.angle_beta   90.00
_cell.angle_gamma   90.00
#
_symmetry.space_group_name_H-M   'P 1'
#
loop_
_entity.id
_entity.type
_entity.pdbx_description
1 polymer ?
#
loop_
_entity_poly.entity_id
_entity_poly.type
_entity_poly.pdbx_seq_one_letter_code
_entity_poly.pdbx_strand_id
1 'polypeptide(L)'
;LTQTATVTVTTPLATPTAGGTTISSGQTATLAASGAPAGATYRWYAAAAGGTPLATGATYTTPALTATRSYYVAAHQLPCGESARRTVTVTVSGGGALPTFRVNAGGNAFTTIDARSFAADAYAAGGSVSTATTLGIGGTADDYLYQTGRHGSSFAYNFPTGNGSYDVVLHFAETYFGNAAPGGAGSRKFHVNLEGQRKLTDYDVYAKAGGALKATQETFRVTVGDGTLNVSFLRGTADNPAIKAIEVLPAGSALAINSGGGAFTTGGGKRFAADVYYASGTVSALTSGDILNTTDDGLYRDARVGVFSYGLPSGNGTFDVTLHFAETYFGSRAAGGVGSRKFDVYVENVKRLTEYDVFAKAGGAMRAVRETVRVTVTDGILNLFFAKGSADNPVLSALEVIAVPVAARVAAAEGEAGNGTAKLFPNPVRDRLFVALPFPAGQVRGTAVTDARGTVLLLNAHQVSGENQLEIGTGTLPTGLFLLRVQSEDGGQTLKFLKR
;
A
#
# COMPACT_ATOMS: atom_id res chain seq x y z
N LEU A 1 19.08 -78.27 14.96
CA LEU A 1 18.26 -77.27 15.68
C LEU A 1 17.53 -76.45 14.64
N THR A 2 16.21 -76.63 14.51
CA THR A 2 15.38 -75.83 13.60
C THR A 2 15.04 -74.55 14.34
N GLN A 3 15.54 -73.40 13.89
CA GLN A 3 15.24 -72.10 14.50
C GLN A 3 14.02 -71.52 13.79
N THR A 4 12.90 -71.43 14.49
CA THR A 4 11.68 -70.81 13.98
C THR A 4 11.76 -69.30 14.21
N ALA A 5 11.73 -68.52 13.14
CA ALA A 5 11.60 -67.06 13.20
C ALA A 5 10.12 -66.67 13.09
N THR A 6 9.62 -65.90 14.06
CA THR A 6 8.26 -65.36 14.01
C THR A 6 8.27 -64.07 13.20
N VAL A 7 7.59 -64.06 12.05
CA VAL A 7 7.37 -62.85 11.25
C VAL A 7 6.03 -62.24 11.66
N THR A 8 6.06 -61.07 12.30
CA THR A 8 4.85 -60.32 12.62
C THR A 8 4.49 -59.41 11.45
N VAL A 9 3.44 -59.75 10.70
CA VAL A 9 2.88 -58.88 9.67
C VAL A 9 2.00 -57.84 10.35
N THR A 10 2.46 -56.58 10.34
CA THR A 10 1.68 -55.44 10.84
C THR A 10 0.79 -54.91 9.70
N THR A 11 -0.50 -54.78 9.97
CA THR A 11 -1.44 -54.21 9.00
C THR A 11 -1.18 -52.71 8.82
N PRO A 12 -1.11 -52.19 7.58
CA PRO A 12 -0.95 -50.76 7.34
C PRO A 12 -2.10 -49.98 7.97
N LEU A 13 -1.77 -48.83 8.56
CA LEU A 13 -2.77 -47.97 9.20
C LEU A 13 -3.67 -47.33 8.13
N ALA A 14 -4.98 -47.33 8.36
CA ALA A 14 -5.93 -46.73 7.42
C ALA A 14 -5.70 -45.22 7.28
N THR A 15 -5.80 -44.71 6.06
CA THR A 15 -5.71 -43.27 5.77
C THR A 15 -6.88 -42.53 6.40
N PRO A 16 -6.64 -41.43 7.15
CA PRO A 16 -7.70 -40.60 7.71
C PRO A 16 -8.66 -40.01 6.68
N THR A 17 -9.88 -39.72 7.12
CA THR A 17 -10.85 -38.91 6.39
C THR A 17 -10.74 -37.46 6.86
N ALA A 18 -10.58 -36.52 5.93
CA ALA A 18 -10.59 -35.09 6.21
C ALA A 18 -11.07 -34.32 4.97
N GLY A 19 -11.87 -33.27 5.20
CA GLY A 19 -12.46 -32.43 4.17
C GLY A 19 -11.82 -31.05 4.12
N GLY A 20 -11.72 -30.48 2.92
CA GLY A 20 -11.30 -29.10 2.72
C GLY A 20 -12.35 -28.08 3.19
N THR A 21 -11.97 -26.82 3.27
CA THR A 21 -12.87 -25.72 3.62
C THR A 21 -12.55 -24.47 2.80
N THR A 22 -13.48 -23.51 2.77
CA THR A 22 -13.28 -22.21 2.11
C THR A 22 -13.28 -21.10 3.15
N ILE A 23 -12.32 -20.19 3.07
CA ILE A 23 -12.18 -19.01 3.93
C ILE A 23 -11.92 -17.76 3.10
N SER A 24 -12.18 -16.58 3.65
CA SER A 24 -11.73 -15.31 3.04
C SER A 24 -10.23 -15.08 3.28
N SER A 25 -9.58 -14.34 2.38
CA SER A 25 -8.18 -13.96 2.53
C SER A 25 -7.90 -13.26 3.87
N GLY A 26 -6.81 -13.64 4.53
CA GLY A 26 -6.41 -13.14 5.85
C GLY A 26 -7.04 -13.88 7.04
N GLN A 27 -7.97 -14.82 6.80
CA GLN A 27 -8.58 -15.61 7.87
C GLN A 27 -7.81 -16.92 8.14
N THR A 28 -8.08 -17.52 9.29
CA THR A 28 -7.62 -18.88 9.64
C THR A 28 -8.69 -19.91 9.31
N ALA A 29 -8.30 -21.15 9.03
CA ALA A 29 -9.21 -22.29 8.88
C ALA A 29 -8.97 -23.32 9.99
N THR A 30 -10.05 -23.91 10.53
CA THR A 30 -9.95 -25.09 11.41
C THR A 30 -10.27 -26.34 10.60
N LEU A 31 -9.28 -27.22 10.46
CA LEU A 31 -9.38 -28.49 9.78
C LEU A 31 -9.66 -29.62 10.78
N ALA A 32 -10.45 -30.60 10.38
CA ALA A 32 -10.81 -31.75 11.20
C ALA A 32 -10.57 -33.07 10.44
N ALA A 33 -10.01 -34.05 11.15
CA ALA A 33 -9.75 -35.39 10.65
C ALA A 33 -10.48 -36.44 11.51
N SER A 34 -10.93 -37.51 10.87
CA SER A 34 -11.63 -38.65 11.48
C SER A 34 -11.19 -39.98 10.85
N GLY A 35 -11.68 -41.10 11.41
CA GLY A 35 -11.47 -42.43 10.82
C GLY A 35 -10.14 -43.12 11.14
N ALA A 36 -9.35 -42.61 12.08
CA ALA A 36 -8.16 -43.35 12.56
C ALA A 36 -8.57 -44.55 13.45
N PRO A 37 -7.84 -45.68 13.39
CA PRO A 37 -8.05 -46.84 14.27
C PRO A 37 -7.91 -46.49 15.77
N ALA A 38 -8.54 -47.30 16.63
CA ALA A 38 -8.43 -47.11 18.08
C ALA A 38 -6.97 -47.18 18.55
N GLY A 39 -6.52 -46.14 19.28
CA GLY A 39 -5.14 -46.01 19.75
C GLY A 39 -4.19 -45.28 18.79
N ALA A 40 -4.64 -44.92 17.58
CA ALA A 40 -3.88 -44.09 16.66
C ALA A 40 -4.04 -42.58 16.95
N THR A 41 -3.01 -41.81 16.64
CA THR A 41 -3.01 -40.34 16.72
C THR A 41 -2.97 -39.73 15.32
N TYR A 42 -3.47 -38.50 15.15
CA TYR A 42 -3.35 -37.76 13.89
C TYR A 42 -2.13 -36.85 13.91
N ARG A 43 -1.43 -36.74 12.77
CA ARG A 43 -0.34 -35.80 12.53
C ARG A 43 -0.61 -34.98 11.28
N TRP A 44 -0.53 -33.65 11.42
CA TRP A 44 -0.74 -32.69 10.34
C TRP A 44 0.58 -32.24 9.75
N TYR A 45 0.63 -31.99 8.44
CA TYR A 45 1.84 -31.71 7.69
C TYR A 45 1.61 -30.62 6.63
N ALA A 46 2.70 -29.92 6.28
CA ALA A 46 2.72 -28.95 5.18
C ALA A 46 3.05 -29.57 3.81
N ALA A 47 3.48 -30.84 3.77
CA ALA A 47 3.95 -31.51 2.56
C ALA A 47 3.30 -32.89 2.39
N ALA A 48 3.25 -33.38 1.14
CA ALA A 48 2.68 -34.68 0.81
C ALA A 48 3.50 -35.87 1.32
N ALA A 49 4.80 -35.69 1.55
CA ALA A 49 5.70 -36.68 2.14
C ALA A 49 6.83 -35.97 2.92
N GLY A 50 7.43 -36.66 3.89
CA GLY A 50 8.50 -36.11 4.74
C GLY A 50 8.07 -34.91 5.60
N GLY A 51 9.04 -34.19 6.16
CA GLY A 51 8.82 -33.01 7.01
C GLY A 51 8.38 -33.32 8.44
N THR A 52 8.48 -32.32 9.30
CA THR A 52 8.04 -32.39 10.70
C THR A 52 6.53 -32.15 10.81
N PRO A 53 5.82 -32.80 11.75
CA PRO A 53 4.41 -32.51 12.01
C PRO A 53 4.22 -31.04 12.40
N LEU A 54 3.24 -30.37 11.79
CA LEU A 54 2.76 -29.05 12.17
C LEU A 54 1.96 -29.08 13.48
N ALA A 55 1.19 -30.16 13.67
CA ALA A 55 0.36 -30.37 14.85
C ALA A 55 0.03 -31.86 15.02
N THR A 56 -0.35 -32.23 16.23
CA THR A 56 -0.87 -33.56 16.58
C THR A 56 -2.28 -33.44 17.16
N GLY A 57 -3.18 -34.32 16.76
CA GLY A 57 -4.58 -34.31 17.21
C GLY A 57 -5.59 -34.22 16.07
N ALA A 58 -6.87 -34.49 16.38
CA ALA A 58 -7.93 -34.59 15.39
C ALA A 58 -8.22 -33.27 14.66
N THR A 59 -7.78 -32.13 15.19
CA THR A 59 -7.97 -30.82 14.59
C THR A 59 -6.65 -30.08 14.39
N TYR A 60 -6.63 -29.18 13.41
CA TYR A 60 -5.52 -28.26 13.18
C TYR A 60 -6.07 -26.90 12.70
N THR A 61 -5.67 -25.83 13.38
CA THR A 61 -5.98 -24.46 12.98
C THR A 61 -4.81 -23.89 12.19
N THR A 62 -5.06 -23.45 10.96
CA THR A 62 -4.03 -22.85 10.12
C THR A 62 -3.63 -21.46 10.63
N PRO A 63 -2.42 -20.97 10.32
CA PRO A 63 -2.16 -19.53 10.30
C PRO A 63 -3.13 -18.80 9.36
N ALA A 64 -3.17 -17.47 9.44
CA ALA A 64 -3.92 -16.65 8.50
C ALA A 64 -3.43 -16.91 7.07
N LEU A 65 -4.33 -17.23 6.14
CA LEU A 65 -3.99 -17.56 4.75
C LEU A 65 -4.45 -16.48 3.79
N THR A 66 -3.55 -16.05 2.91
CA THR A 66 -3.85 -15.12 1.82
C THR A 66 -3.92 -15.80 0.45
N ALA A 67 -3.57 -17.09 0.37
CA ALA A 67 -3.64 -17.90 -0.82
C ALA A 67 -4.11 -19.33 -0.50
N THR A 68 -4.77 -19.98 -1.45
CA THR A 68 -5.20 -21.38 -1.34
C THR A 68 -4.01 -22.27 -1.02
N ARG A 69 -4.15 -23.11 0.01
CA ARG A 69 -3.06 -23.95 0.51
C ARG A 69 -3.55 -25.34 0.85
N SER A 70 -2.74 -26.34 0.51
CA SER A 70 -2.99 -27.73 0.86
C SER A 70 -2.23 -28.11 2.12
N TYR A 71 -2.93 -28.77 3.04
CA TYR A 71 -2.36 -29.44 4.21
C TYR A 71 -2.57 -30.95 4.06
N TYR A 72 -1.88 -31.72 4.89
CA TYR A 72 -1.90 -33.17 4.81
C TYR A 72 -2.06 -33.77 6.20
N VAL A 73 -2.88 -34.80 6.36
CA VAL A 73 -3.05 -35.50 7.64
C VAL A 73 -2.80 -37.00 7.51
N ALA A 74 -2.06 -37.56 8.45
CA ALA A 74 -1.80 -39.01 8.56
C ALA A 74 -2.27 -39.53 9.91
N ALA A 75 -2.62 -40.80 9.99
CA ALA A 75 -2.71 -41.53 11.26
C ALA A 75 -1.31 -42.06 11.61
N HIS A 76 -0.97 -42.09 12.89
CA HIS A 76 0.31 -42.57 13.42
C HIS A 76 0.09 -43.42 14.67
N GLN A 77 0.67 -44.62 14.68
CA GLN A 77 0.63 -45.55 15.80
C GLN A 77 1.86 -46.47 15.77
N LEU A 78 2.53 -46.67 16.91
CA LEU A 78 3.60 -47.67 17.01
C LEU A 78 3.01 -49.06 17.35
N PRO A 79 3.56 -50.16 16.81
CA PRO A 79 4.70 -50.24 15.89
C PRO A 79 4.35 -50.05 14.39
N CYS A 80 3.10 -49.75 14.05
CA CYS A 80 2.58 -49.69 12.67
C CYS A 80 3.14 -48.53 11.81
N GLY A 81 3.71 -47.50 12.43
CA GLY A 81 4.22 -46.31 11.73
C GLY A 81 3.11 -45.32 11.34
N GLU A 82 3.25 -44.70 10.17
CA GLU A 82 2.27 -43.75 9.61
C GLU A 82 1.46 -44.34 8.47
N SER A 83 0.19 -43.94 8.37
CA SER A 83 -0.64 -44.17 7.18
C SER A 83 -0.13 -43.34 5.99
N ALA A 84 -0.69 -43.59 4.80
CA ALA A 84 -0.65 -42.60 3.74
C ALA A 84 -1.31 -41.28 4.20
N ARG A 85 -0.88 -40.15 3.63
CA ARG A 85 -1.42 -38.83 3.96
C ARG A 85 -2.67 -38.51 3.14
N ARG A 86 -3.68 -37.93 3.79
CA ARG A 86 -4.85 -37.33 3.13
C ARG A 86 -4.61 -35.85 2.87
N THR A 87 -4.77 -35.41 1.63
CA THR A 87 -4.75 -33.98 1.27
C THR A 87 -6.03 -33.29 1.75
N VAL A 88 -5.87 -32.11 2.35
CA VAL A 88 -6.92 -31.23 2.84
C VAL A 88 -6.66 -29.83 2.30
N THR A 89 -7.47 -29.39 1.34
CA THR A 89 -7.30 -28.09 0.68
C THR A 89 -8.10 -27.01 1.42
N VAL A 90 -7.42 -25.94 1.84
CA VAL A 90 -8.08 -24.70 2.27
C VAL A 90 -8.13 -23.76 1.08
N THR A 91 -9.32 -23.55 0.55
CA THR A 91 -9.54 -22.61 -0.56
C THR A 91 -9.70 -21.21 0.00
N VAL A 92 -8.88 -20.26 -0.48
CA VAL A 92 -9.02 -18.85 -0.13
C VAL A 92 -9.89 -18.17 -1.18
N SER A 93 -11.13 -17.81 -0.83
CA SER A 93 -11.97 -16.95 -1.68
C SER A 93 -11.40 -15.53 -1.66
N GLY A 94 -11.14 -14.98 -2.85
CA GLY A 94 -10.40 -13.72 -3.03
C GLY A 94 -8.87 -13.88 -3.22
N GLY A 95 -8.36 -15.10 -3.40
CA GLY A 95 -6.93 -15.36 -3.70
C GLY A 95 -6.53 -15.28 -5.18
N GLY A 96 -7.46 -14.95 -6.09
CA GLY A 96 -7.13 -14.53 -7.46
C GLY A 96 -6.72 -13.06 -7.48
N ALA A 97 -6.02 -12.60 -8.52
CA ALA A 97 -5.77 -11.17 -8.69
C ALA A 97 -7.09 -10.40 -8.58
N LEU A 98 -7.24 -9.59 -7.54
CA LEU A 98 -8.45 -8.80 -7.35
C LEU A 98 -8.66 -7.93 -8.61
N PRO A 99 -9.89 -7.87 -9.14
CA PRO A 99 -10.15 -7.19 -10.41
C PRO A 99 -9.88 -5.69 -10.30
N THR A 100 -9.27 -5.13 -11.34
CA THR A 100 -9.16 -3.67 -11.53
C THR A 100 -10.26 -3.20 -12.45
N PHE A 101 -10.95 -2.11 -12.10
CA PHE A 101 -11.92 -1.47 -12.98
C PHE A 101 -11.47 -0.05 -13.31
N ARG A 102 -11.67 0.38 -14.55
CA ARG A 102 -11.49 1.75 -15.02
C ARG A 102 -12.63 2.07 -15.96
N VAL A 103 -13.42 3.08 -15.64
CA VAL A 103 -14.64 3.42 -16.40
C VAL A 103 -14.66 4.89 -16.73
N ASN A 104 -14.85 5.19 -18.02
CA ASN A 104 -15.11 6.54 -18.53
C ASN A 104 -16.61 6.84 -18.40
N ALA A 105 -16.99 7.61 -17.38
CA ALA A 105 -18.39 7.86 -17.05
C ALA A 105 -19.06 8.68 -18.16
N GLY A 106 -20.21 8.21 -18.64
CA GLY A 106 -20.91 8.78 -19.78
C GLY A 106 -20.14 8.82 -21.11
N GLY A 107 -18.97 8.19 -21.20
CA GLY A 107 -18.13 8.17 -22.39
C GLY A 107 -17.94 6.78 -23.00
N ASN A 108 -17.30 6.72 -24.17
CA ASN A 108 -16.87 5.47 -24.78
C ASN A 108 -15.57 4.97 -24.13
N ALA A 109 -15.19 3.73 -24.46
CA ALA A 109 -13.91 3.19 -24.06
C ALA A 109 -12.77 4.09 -24.57
N PHE A 110 -11.78 4.31 -23.73
CA PHE A 110 -10.70 5.26 -23.97
C PHE A 110 -9.40 4.69 -23.41
N THR A 111 -8.29 4.94 -24.10
CA THR A 111 -6.97 4.64 -23.56
C THR A 111 -6.25 5.96 -23.39
N THR A 112 -5.83 6.24 -22.16
CA THR A 112 -5.08 7.45 -21.82
C THR A 112 -3.71 7.47 -22.47
N ILE A 113 -3.06 8.63 -22.50
CA ILE A 113 -1.71 8.80 -23.04
C ILE A 113 -0.67 7.92 -22.32
N ASP A 114 -0.92 7.64 -21.04
CA ASP A 114 -0.14 6.70 -20.22
C ASP A 114 -0.69 5.26 -20.29
N ALA A 115 -1.34 4.90 -21.40
CA ALA A 115 -1.75 3.53 -21.71
C ALA A 115 -2.70 2.85 -20.69
N ARG A 116 -3.39 3.60 -19.83
CA ARG A 116 -4.46 3.05 -18.99
C ARG A 116 -5.72 2.91 -19.83
N SER A 117 -6.19 1.68 -19.98
CA SER A 117 -7.45 1.40 -20.67
C SER A 117 -8.64 1.59 -19.72
N PHE A 118 -9.51 2.53 -20.07
CA PHE A 118 -10.83 2.75 -19.48
C PHE A 118 -11.89 2.11 -20.38
N ALA A 119 -12.76 1.31 -19.77
CA ALA A 119 -13.98 0.84 -20.44
C ALA A 119 -14.96 2.00 -20.65
N ALA A 120 -15.89 1.83 -21.59
CA ALA A 120 -17.05 2.71 -21.72
C ALA A 120 -17.88 2.71 -20.44
N ASP A 121 -18.81 3.67 -20.32
CA ASP A 121 -19.68 3.81 -19.15
C ASP A 121 -20.40 2.49 -18.81
N ALA A 122 -19.91 1.82 -17.78
CA ALA A 122 -20.36 0.51 -17.32
C ALA A 122 -20.61 0.55 -15.82
N TYR A 123 -21.43 -0.39 -15.33
CA TYR A 123 -21.78 -0.55 -13.90
C TYR A 123 -22.60 0.59 -13.27
N ALA A 124 -22.99 1.59 -14.05
CA ALA A 124 -23.82 2.69 -13.59
C ALA A 124 -25.26 2.24 -13.30
N ALA A 125 -25.85 2.81 -12.26
CA ALA A 125 -27.26 2.69 -11.90
C ALA A 125 -27.87 4.09 -11.72
N GLY A 126 -28.83 4.44 -12.57
CA GLY A 126 -29.48 5.76 -12.56
C GLY A 126 -28.60 6.89 -13.11
N GLY A 127 -29.09 8.12 -13.07
CA GLY A 127 -28.43 9.29 -13.67
C GLY A 127 -28.54 9.34 -15.20
N SER A 128 -28.00 10.39 -15.78
CA SER A 128 -27.99 10.66 -17.22
C SER A 128 -26.58 11.04 -17.68
N VAL A 129 -26.28 10.72 -18.93
CA VAL A 129 -25.02 11.11 -19.57
C VAL A 129 -25.05 12.60 -19.85
N SER A 130 -23.99 13.29 -19.45
CA SER A 130 -23.79 14.72 -19.74
C SER A 130 -23.45 14.90 -21.21
N THR A 131 -23.91 15.99 -21.82
CA THR A 131 -23.42 16.37 -23.16
C THR A 131 -21.91 16.62 -23.10
N ALA A 132 -21.17 15.98 -24.01
CA ALA A 132 -19.72 16.16 -24.12
C ALA A 132 -19.37 17.61 -24.49
N THR A 133 -18.35 18.18 -23.84
CA THR A 133 -17.74 19.42 -24.34
C THR A 133 -16.60 19.11 -25.30
N THR A 134 -16.36 19.97 -26.28
CA THR A 134 -15.21 19.90 -27.19
C THR A 134 -14.03 20.77 -26.72
N LEU A 135 -14.19 21.49 -25.61
CA LEU A 135 -13.16 22.35 -25.05
C LEU A 135 -12.10 21.52 -24.32
N GLY A 136 -10.87 22.03 -24.30
CA GLY A 136 -9.78 21.40 -23.58
C GLY A 136 -9.98 21.43 -22.06
N ILE A 137 -9.40 20.46 -21.36
CA ILE A 137 -9.51 20.33 -19.90
C ILE A 137 -8.14 20.60 -19.27
N GLY A 138 -8.02 21.68 -18.50
CA GLY A 138 -6.78 22.01 -17.80
C GLY A 138 -6.44 21.01 -16.71
N GLY A 139 -5.15 20.81 -16.43
CA GLY A 139 -4.68 19.91 -15.37
C GLY A 139 -4.64 18.43 -15.75
N THR A 140 -4.83 18.10 -17.02
CA THR A 140 -4.70 16.74 -17.56
C THR A 140 -4.12 16.79 -18.97
N ALA A 141 -3.55 15.67 -19.43
CA ALA A 141 -3.22 15.43 -20.83
C ALA A 141 -4.29 14.57 -21.54
N ASP A 142 -5.25 14.05 -20.79
CA ASP A 142 -6.28 13.10 -21.21
C ASP A 142 -7.65 13.77 -21.27
N ASP A 143 -7.79 14.85 -22.05
CA ASP A 143 -9.01 15.67 -22.11
C ASP A 143 -10.28 14.84 -22.33
N TYR A 144 -10.22 13.85 -23.22
CA TYR A 144 -11.35 12.98 -23.55
C TYR A 144 -11.97 12.29 -22.33
N LEU A 145 -11.16 11.93 -21.33
CA LEU A 145 -11.63 11.29 -20.09
C LEU A 145 -12.47 12.22 -19.22
N TYR A 146 -12.33 13.55 -19.39
CA TYR A 146 -12.97 14.58 -18.58
C TYR A 146 -14.05 15.38 -19.32
N GLN A 147 -14.17 15.19 -20.64
CA GLN A 147 -15.12 15.91 -21.50
C GLN A 147 -16.56 15.40 -21.39
N THR A 148 -16.75 14.11 -21.05
CA THR A 148 -18.05 13.47 -20.80
C THR A 148 -18.20 13.07 -19.33
N GLY A 149 -19.44 12.81 -18.89
CA GLY A 149 -19.68 12.40 -17.52
C GLY A 149 -21.08 11.86 -17.30
N ARG A 150 -21.34 11.38 -16.10
CA ARG A 150 -22.71 11.08 -15.63
C ARG A 150 -23.13 12.08 -14.56
N HIS A 151 -24.38 12.51 -14.60
CA HIS A 151 -24.97 13.42 -13.62
C HIS A 151 -26.41 13.02 -13.25
N GLY A 152 -26.95 13.55 -12.17
CA GLY A 152 -28.37 13.38 -11.82
C GLY A 152 -28.61 13.69 -10.35
N SER A 153 -29.86 13.78 -9.89
CA SER A 153 -30.17 14.05 -8.48
C SER A 153 -29.65 12.95 -7.53
N SER A 154 -29.56 11.72 -8.04
CA SER A 154 -28.87 10.59 -7.43
C SER A 154 -28.50 9.57 -8.50
N PHE A 155 -27.34 8.93 -8.37
CA PHE A 155 -26.94 7.78 -9.18
C PHE A 155 -25.81 7.00 -8.47
N ALA A 156 -25.50 5.81 -8.96
CA ALA A 156 -24.46 4.95 -8.37
C ALA A 156 -23.64 4.20 -9.42
N TYR A 157 -22.52 3.63 -8.99
CA TYR A 157 -21.75 2.61 -9.69
C TYR A 157 -21.55 1.40 -8.77
N ASN A 158 -21.75 0.18 -9.30
CA ASN A 158 -21.68 -1.07 -8.55
C ASN A 158 -20.71 -2.05 -9.22
N PHE A 159 -19.47 -2.12 -8.72
CA PHE A 159 -18.41 -2.92 -9.32
C PHE A 159 -18.35 -4.32 -8.71
N PRO A 160 -18.38 -5.41 -9.51
CA PRO A 160 -18.28 -6.77 -9.01
C PRO A 160 -16.82 -7.10 -8.65
N THR A 161 -16.35 -6.56 -7.53
CA THR A 161 -14.93 -6.62 -7.14
C THR A 161 -14.55 -7.92 -6.44
N GLY A 162 -15.49 -8.58 -5.77
CA GLY A 162 -15.16 -9.53 -4.72
C GLY A 162 -14.68 -8.84 -3.44
N ASN A 163 -14.62 -9.61 -2.35
CA ASN A 163 -14.23 -9.09 -1.04
C ASN A 163 -12.75 -8.72 -1.03
N GLY A 164 -12.44 -7.56 -0.46
CA GLY A 164 -11.07 -7.06 -0.43
C GLY A 164 -11.02 -5.58 -0.11
N SER A 165 -9.80 -5.05 0.05
CA SER A 165 -9.60 -3.61 0.16
C SER A 165 -9.25 -3.04 -1.20
N TYR A 166 -9.77 -1.86 -1.52
CA TYR A 166 -9.59 -1.20 -2.80
C TYR A 166 -9.27 0.28 -2.61
N ASP A 167 -8.41 0.80 -3.47
CA ASP A 167 -8.23 2.22 -3.72
C ASP A 167 -9.15 2.65 -4.87
N VAL A 168 -10.02 3.61 -4.58
CA VAL A 168 -10.99 4.16 -5.53
C VAL A 168 -10.58 5.57 -5.89
N VAL A 169 -10.30 5.80 -7.17
CA VAL A 169 -9.97 7.12 -7.72
C VAL A 169 -11.21 7.66 -8.43
N LEU A 170 -11.66 8.84 -8.00
CA LEU A 170 -12.80 9.54 -8.58
C LEU A 170 -12.27 10.73 -9.39
N HIS A 171 -12.58 10.76 -10.68
CA HIS A 171 -12.15 11.82 -11.60
C HIS A 171 -13.27 12.82 -11.81
N PHE A 172 -12.98 14.09 -11.57
CA PHE A 172 -13.93 15.19 -11.67
C PHE A 172 -13.43 16.31 -12.58
N ALA A 173 -14.36 16.99 -13.23
CA ALA A 173 -14.18 18.30 -13.84
C ALA A 173 -15.54 19.01 -13.89
N GLU A 174 -15.60 20.29 -13.52
CA GLU A 174 -16.82 21.08 -13.70
C GLU A 174 -16.87 21.59 -15.15
N THR A 175 -17.74 20.98 -15.97
CA THR A 175 -17.86 21.28 -17.40
C THR A 175 -19.14 22.04 -17.74
N TYR A 176 -20.02 22.28 -16.77
CA TYR A 176 -21.31 22.94 -16.96
C TYR A 176 -21.28 24.37 -16.42
N PHE A 177 -21.12 24.53 -15.10
CA PHE A 177 -21.09 25.85 -14.47
C PHE A 177 -19.77 26.56 -14.74
N GLY A 178 -19.84 27.79 -15.23
CA GLY A 178 -18.68 28.54 -15.72
C GLY A 178 -18.27 28.17 -17.15
N ASN A 179 -19.08 27.35 -17.85
CA ASN A 179 -18.91 27.03 -19.27
C ASN A 179 -20.25 27.08 -20.02
N ALA A 180 -21.05 26.00 -19.98
CA ALA A 180 -22.34 25.90 -20.66
C ALA A 180 -23.46 26.68 -19.96
N ALA A 181 -23.30 27.00 -18.68
CA ALA A 181 -24.17 27.87 -17.92
C ALA A 181 -23.35 28.81 -17.00
N PRO A 182 -23.86 30.02 -16.69
CA PRO A 182 -23.24 30.88 -15.68
C PRO A 182 -23.14 30.18 -14.33
N GLY A 183 -22.02 30.36 -13.64
CA GLY A 183 -21.79 29.78 -12.31
C GLY A 183 -20.32 29.71 -11.95
N GLY A 184 -20.02 29.15 -10.78
CA GLY A 184 -18.67 29.00 -10.27
C GLY A 184 -18.65 28.22 -8.97
N ALA A 185 -17.71 28.57 -8.08
CA ALA A 185 -17.65 27.99 -6.74
C ALA A 185 -19.02 28.12 -6.05
N GLY A 186 -19.52 27.00 -5.56
CA GLY A 186 -20.78 26.83 -4.86
C GLY A 186 -21.99 26.53 -5.74
N SER A 187 -21.88 26.64 -7.06
CA SER A 187 -22.99 26.35 -7.98
C SER A 187 -23.36 24.86 -7.97
N ARG A 188 -22.38 23.97 -7.84
CA ARG A 188 -22.59 22.52 -7.70
C ARG A 188 -21.93 22.03 -6.41
N LYS A 189 -22.74 21.45 -5.52
CA LYS A 189 -22.29 20.85 -4.25
C LYS A 189 -23.04 19.56 -4.04
N PHE A 190 -22.28 18.48 -3.90
CA PHE A 190 -22.85 17.15 -3.81
C PHE A 190 -22.09 16.25 -2.85
N HIS A 191 -22.62 15.06 -2.64
CA HIS A 191 -22.04 14.09 -1.74
C HIS A 191 -21.60 12.85 -2.51
N VAL A 192 -20.56 12.19 -1.99
CA VAL A 192 -20.17 10.86 -2.44
C VAL A 192 -20.06 9.94 -1.25
N ASN A 193 -20.73 8.80 -1.32
CA ASN A 193 -20.53 7.69 -0.39
C ASN A 193 -19.81 6.55 -1.12
N LEU A 194 -18.91 5.87 -0.40
CA LEU A 194 -18.34 4.60 -0.82
C LEU A 194 -18.62 3.55 0.27
N GLU A 195 -19.07 2.36 -0.11
CA GLU A 195 -19.48 1.31 0.83
C GLU A 195 -20.49 1.80 1.88
N GLY A 196 -21.45 2.62 1.44
CA GLY A 196 -22.45 3.25 2.30
C GLY A 196 -21.92 4.37 3.21
N GLN A 197 -20.61 4.62 3.23
CA GLN A 197 -19.99 5.62 4.09
C GLN A 197 -19.74 6.93 3.35
N ARG A 198 -20.14 8.06 3.94
CA ARG A 198 -19.89 9.41 3.42
C ARG A 198 -18.40 9.68 3.34
N LYS A 199 -17.86 9.91 2.13
CA LYS A 199 -16.46 10.28 1.89
C LYS A 199 -16.30 11.73 1.48
N LEU A 200 -17.27 12.27 0.76
CA LEU A 200 -17.29 13.67 0.33
C LEU A 200 -18.62 14.32 0.74
N THR A 201 -18.55 15.45 1.45
CA THR A 201 -19.72 16.23 1.88
C THR A 201 -19.68 17.61 1.23
N ASP A 202 -20.81 18.04 0.66
CA ASP A 202 -20.97 19.26 -0.16
C ASP A 202 -19.77 19.61 -1.03
N TYR A 203 -19.25 18.57 -1.69
CA TYR A 203 -18.06 18.65 -2.51
C TYR A 203 -18.32 19.50 -3.74
N ASP A 204 -17.42 20.46 -3.93
CA ASP A 204 -17.46 21.49 -4.95
C ASP A 204 -16.25 21.31 -5.86
N VAL A 205 -16.50 20.73 -7.04
CA VAL A 205 -15.47 20.44 -8.03
C VAL A 205 -14.81 21.72 -8.54
N TYR A 206 -15.60 22.78 -8.74
CA TYR A 206 -15.09 24.06 -9.25
C TYR A 206 -14.10 24.67 -8.24
N ALA A 207 -14.47 24.70 -6.96
CA ALA A 207 -13.61 25.21 -5.90
C ALA A 207 -12.35 24.35 -5.74
N LYS A 208 -12.48 23.01 -5.78
CA LYS A 208 -11.35 22.09 -5.65
C LYS A 208 -10.36 22.22 -6.82
N ALA A 209 -10.86 22.25 -8.05
CA ALA A 209 -10.03 22.33 -9.26
C ALA A 209 -9.52 23.75 -9.56
N GLY A 210 -10.02 24.76 -8.85
CA GLY A 210 -9.68 26.17 -9.06
C GLY A 210 -10.24 26.74 -10.37
N GLY A 211 -11.44 26.31 -10.79
CA GLY A 211 -12.11 26.80 -11.98
C GLY A 211 -12.93 25.73 -12.74
N ALA A 212 -13.70 26.20 -13.72
CA ALA A 212 -14.35 25.34 -14.72
C ALA A 212 -13.30 24.76 -15.69
N LEU A 213 -13.66 23.66 -16.36
CA LEU A 213 -12.83 22.98 -17.35
C LEU A 213 -11.44 22.61 -16.82
N LYS A 214 -11.35 22.24 -15.54
CA LYS A 214 -10.13 21.75 -14.90
C LYS A 214 -10.38 20.40 -14.26
N ALA A 215 -9.47 19.47 -14.51
CA ALA A 215 -9.47 18.15 -13.92
C ALA A 215 -9.01 18.21 -12.45
N THR A 216 -9.67 17.42 -11.60
CA THR A 216 -9.21 17.09 -10.25
C THR A 216 -9.59 15.66 -9.93
N GLN A 217 -8.91 15.06 -8.97
CA GLN A 217 -9.16 13.69 -8.52
C GLN A 217 -9.30 13.64 -6.99
N GLU A 218 -9.99 12.62 -6.50
CA GLU A 218 -10.04 12.25 -5.09
C GLU A 218 -9.81 10.74 -4.97
N THR A 219 -9.03 10.32 -3.98
CA THR A 219 -8.68 8.90 -3.78
C THR A 219 -9.09 8.43 -2.39
N PHE A 220 -9.83 7.32 -2.34
CA PHE A 220 -10.32 6.74 -1.10
C PHE A 220 -9.98 5.26 -1.02
N ARG A 221 -9.49 4.82 0.14
CA ARG A 221 -9.40 3.40 0.47
C ARG A 221 -10.68 2.91 1.14
N VAL A 222 -11.21 1.79 0.65
CA VAL A 222 -12.40 1.11 1.20
C VAL A 222 -12.17 -0.38 1.36
N THR A 223 -13.04 -1.03 2.13
CA THR A 223 -13.06 -2.48 2.31
C THR A 223 -14.44 -2.98 1.90
N VAL A 224 -14.46 -3.89 0.94
CA VAL A 224 -15.67 -4.54 0.41
C VAL A 224 -15.85 -5.88 1.11
N GLY A 225 -17.02 -6.09 1.72
CA GLY A 225 -17.35 -7.30 2.49
C GLY A 225 -18.37 -8.23 1.83
N ASP A 226 -19.07 -7.76 0.80
CA ASP A 226 -20.21 -8.44 0.16
C ASP A 226 -19.97 -8.77 -1.33
N GLY A 227 -18.77 -8.48 -1.82
CA GLY A 227 -18.32 -8.78 -3.17
C GLY A 227 -18.62 -7.68 -4.20
N THR A 228 -19.26 -6.59 -3.80
CA THR A 228 -19.60 -5.48 -4.69
C THR A 228 -19.15 -4.15 -4.11
N LEU A 229 -18.28 -3.43 -4.80
CA LEU A 229 -17.95 -2.06 -4.41
C LEU A 229 -19.06 -1.11 -4.89
N ASN A 230 -19.71 -0.43 -3.95
CA ASN A 230 -20.76 0.55 -4.20
C ASN A 230 -20.23 1.99 -4.07
N VAL A 231 -20.37 2.77 -5.13
CA VAL A 231 -20.14 4.23 -5.12
C VAL A 231 -21.47 4.92 -5.37
N SER A 232 -21.94 5.76 -4.45
CA SER A 232 -23.17 6.53 -4.64
C SER A 232 -22.93 8.02 -4.62
N PHE A 233 -23.57 8.70 -5.55
CA PHE A 233 -23.53 10.13 -5.76
C PHE A 233 -24.90 10.71 -5.43
N LEU A 234 -24.94 11.66 -4.50
CA LEU A 234 -26.18 12.23 -3.97
C LEU A 234 -26.13 13.74 -4.08
N ARG A 235 -27.25 14.38 -4.43
CA ARG A 235 -27.37 15.84 -4.38
C ARG A 235 -27.08 16.35 -2.97
N GLY A 236 -26.26 17.40 -2.89
CA GLY A 236 -25.96 18.13 -1.66
C GLY A 236 -26.79 19.40 -1.57
N THR A 237 -26.21 20.47 -1.02
CA THR A 237 -26.92 21.73 -0.79
C THR A 237 -27.16 22.57 -2.05
N ALA A 238 -26.60 22.20 -3.21
CA ALA A 238 -26.73 22.97 -4.45
C ALA A 238 -27.23 22.10 -5.61
N ASP A 239 -26.48 22.00 -6.71
CA ASP A 239 -26.89 21.21 -7.88
C ASP A 239 -26.47 19.73 -7.82
N ASN A 240 -26.97 18.95 -8.78
CA ASN A 240 -26.78 17.53 -8.94
C ASN A 240 -25.30 17.11 -8.98
N PRO A 241 -24.93 15.95 -8.40
CA PRO A 241 -23.60 15.37 -8.58
C PRO A 241 -23.26 15.14 -10.04
N ALA A 242 -21.95 15.15 -10.33
CA ALA A 242 -21.39 14.71 -11.60
C ALA A 242 -20.04 14.01 -11.39
N ILE A 243 -19.75 13.01 -12.23
CA ILE A 243 -18.48 12.27 -12.26
C ILE A 243 -18.02 12.10 -13.71
N LYS A 244 -16.69 12.09 -13.93
CA LYS A 244 -16.08 11.94 -15.26
C LYS A 244 -15.48 10.55 -15.49
N ALA A 245 -14.82 9.99 -14.49
CA ALA A 245 -14.31 8.62 -14.54
C ALA A 245 -14.13 8.05 -13.13
N ILE A 246 -14.05 6.71 -13.05
CA ILE A 246 -13.81 5.98 -11.80
C ILE A 246 -12.76 4.90 -12.06
N GLU A 247 -11.75 4.82 -11.19
CA GLU A 247 -10.85 3.67 -11.10
C GLU A 247 -11.09 2.93 -9.77
N VAL A 248 -11.12 1.61 -9.81
CA VAL A 248 -11.16 0.71 -8.65
C VAL A 248 -9.97 -0.21 -8.75
N LEU A 249 -9.03 -0.07 -7.83
CA LEU A 249 -7.75 -0.75 -7.83
C LEU A 249 -7.60 -1.55 -6.53
N PRO A 250 -7.12 -2.80 -6.54
CA PRO A 250 -6.87 -3.53 -5.31
C PRO A 250 -5.86 -2.82 -4.41
N ALA A 251 -6.23 -2.55 -3.16
CA ALA A 251 -5.38 -1.87 -2.20
C ALA A 251 -4.15 -2.74 -1.87
N GLY A 252 -2.97 -2.13 -1.90
CA GLY A 252 -1.70 -2.83 -1.65
C GLY A 252 -1.14 -3.59 -2.86
N SER A 253 -1.71 -3.41 -4.06
CA SER A 253 -0.92 -3.62 -5.28
C SER A 253 0.26 -2.66 -5.21
N ALA A 254 1.48 -3.16 -5.02
CA ALA A 254 2.68 -2.32 -5.11
C ALA A 254 2.61 -1.54 -6.43
N LEU A 255 2.62 -0.22 -6.36
CA LEU A 255 2.65 0.58 -7.58
C LEU A 255 4.08 0.49 -8.11
N ALA A 256 4.27 -0.43 -9.05
CA ALA A 256 5.56 -0.76 -9.61
C ALA A 256 5.58 -0.33 -11.09
N ILE A 257 6.48 0.57 -11.46
CA ILE A 257 6.59 1.15 -12.82
C ILE A 257 7.94 0.79 -13.40
N ASN A 258 7.97 0.27 -14.62
CA ASN A 258 9.18 0.06 -15.40
C ASN A 258 9.52 1.37 -16.15
N SER A 259 10.34 2.22 -15.54
CA SER A 259 10.64 3.56 -16.04
C SER A 259 11.40 3.50 -17.36
N GLY A 260 10.90 4.18 -18.38
CA GLY A 260 11.36 4.14 -19.76
C GLY A 260 10.96 2.87 -20.54
N GLY A 261 10.38 1.86 -19.90
CA GLY A 261 10.10 0.56 -20.51
C GLY A 261 8.62 0.21 -20.66
N GLY A 262 8.37 -0.91 -21.32
CA GLY A 262 7.04 -1.53 -21.39
C GLY A 262 6.67 -2.28 -20.10
N ALA A 263 5.45 -2.82 -20.03
CA ALA A 263 5.05 -3.65 -18.90
C ALA A 263 5.99 -4.86 -18.76
N PHE A 264 6.41 -5.16 -17.53
CA PHE A 264 7.43 -6.16 -17.26
C PHE A 264 7.00 -7.08 -16.11
N THR A 265 7.34 -8.37 -16.20
CA THR A 265 7.14 -9.32 -15.10
C THR A 265 8.50 -9.91 -14.75
N THR A 266 8.94 -9.68 -13.51
CA THR A 266 10.18 -10.25 -12.97
C THR A 266 10.12 -11.78 -12.94
N GLY A 267 11.27 -12.45 -12.88
CA GLY A 267 11.35 -13.90 -12.70
C GLY A 267 10.65 -14.39 -11.43
N GLY A 268 10.52 -13.53 -10.41
CA GLY A 268 9.76 -13.77 -9.20
C GLY A 268 8.24 -13.55 -9.32
N GLY A 269 7.73 -13.23 -10.51
CA GLY A 269 6.31 -13.04 -10.78
C GLY A 269 5.75 -11.67 -10.40
N LYS A 270 6.57 -10.76 -9.88
CA LYS A 270 6.17 -9.37 -9.61
C LYS A 270 5.99 -8.63 -10.93
N ARG A 271 4.83 -7.99 -11.08
CA ARG A 271 4.46 -7.20 -12.25
C ARG A 271 4.79 -5.73 -12.06
N PHE A 272 5.40 -5.13 -13.07
CA PHE A 272 5.60 -3.71 -13.26
C PHE A 272 4.71 -3.26 -14.41
N ALA A 273 3.98 -2.16 -14.20
CA ALA A 273 3.32 -1.46 -15.29
C ALA A 273 4.37 -0.88 -16.25
N ALA A 274 3.95 -0.60 -17.48
CA ALA A 274 4.75 0.21 -18.40
C ALA A 274 5.02 1.59 -17.79
N ASP A 275 5.94 2.35 -18.37
CA ASP A 275 6.25 3.68 -17.86
C ASP A 275 5.05 4.63 -17.96
N VAL A 276 4.51 5.02 -16.82
CA VAL A 276 3.29 5.82 -16.68
C VAL A 276 3.40 6.83 -15.54
N TYR A 277 2.50 7.82 -15.50
CA TYR A 277 2.46 8.89 -14.49
C TYR A 277 3.67 9.83 -14.45
N TYR A 278 4.49 9.85 -15.51
CA TYR A 278 5.64 10.75 -15.60
C TYR A 278 5.29 12.09 -16.27
N ALA A 279 6.11 13.10 -16.03
CA ALA A 279 6.15 14.30 -16.85
C ALA A 279 7.59 14.55 -17.33
N SER A 280 7.75 14.85 -18.62
CA SER A 280 9.04 15.10 -19.27
C SER A 280 10.00 13.89 -19.26
N GLY A 281 11.22 14.10 -19.74
CA GLY A 281 12.24 13.08 -19.94
C GLY A 281 12.09 12.32 -21.24
N THR A 282 13.14 11.57 -21.57
CA THR A 282 13.24 10.71 -22.76
C THR A 282 13.57 9.29 -22.33
N VAL A 283 13.41 8.34 -23.24
CA VAL A 283 13.73 6.94 -22.98
C VAL A 283 15.17 6.65 -23.41
N SER A 284 15.93 5.99 -22.54
CA SER A 284 17.16 5.30 -22.88
C SER A 284 16.91 3.80 -22.81
N ALA A 285 16.85 3.15 -23.96
CA ALA A 285 16.62 1.71 -24.06
C ALA A 285 17.91 0.97 -24.40
N LEU A 286 18.02 -0.29 -23.97
CA LEU A 286 19.12 -1.18 -24.31
C LEU A 286 18.59 -2.52 -24.81
N THR A 287 18.94 -2.89 -26.04
CA THR A 287 18.38 -4.07 -26.71
C THR A 287 18.89 -5.39 -26.14
N SER A 288 20.12 -5.42 -25.60
CA SER A 288 20.75 -6.60 -25.02
C SER A 288 21.90 -6.23 -24.08
N GLY A 289 22.34 -7.18 -23.23
CA GLY A 289 23.45 -6.99 -22.29
C GLY A 289 23.04 -7.35 -20.87
N ASP A 290 23.91 -8.06 -20.18
CA ASP A 290 23.65 -8.53 -18.82
C ASP A 290 23.72 -7.36 -17.84
N ILE A 291 22.74 -7.29 -16.94
CA ILE A 291 22.75 -6.33 -15.84
C ILE A 291 23.16 -7.09 -14.57
N LEU A 292 24.38 -6.82 -14.11
CA LEU A 292 24.92 -7.44 -12.91
C LEU A 292 24.14 -6.99 -11.67
N ASN A 293 24.21 -7.79 -10.60
CA ASN A 293 23.45 -7.61 -9.33
C ASN A 293 21.92 -7.78 -9.46
N THR A 294 21.43 -8.34 -10.55
CA THR A 294 20.03 -8.73 -10.69
C THR A 294 19.89 -9.97 -11.56
N THR A 295 18.73 -10.60 -11.50
CA THR A 295 18.29 -11.64 -12.44
C THR A 295 17.20 -11.12 -13.39
N ASP A 296 16.77 -9.87 -13.20
CA ASP A 296 15.67 -9.23 -13.91
C ASP A 296 16.20 -8.16 -14.86
N ASP A 297 17.17 -8.51 -15.72
CA ASP A 297 17.88 -7.56 -16.58
C ASP A 297 16.95 -6.64 -17.38
N GLY A 298 15.84 -7.19 -17.90
CA GLY A 298 14.86 -6.43 -18.67
C GLY A 298 14.27 -5.24 -17.91
N LEU A 299 14.25 -5.26 -16.57
CA LEU A 299 13.80 -4.14 -15.74
C LEU A 299 14.81 -2.99 -15.67
N TYR A 300 16.09 -3.24 -15.96
CA TYR A 300 17.17 -2.26 -15.84
C TYR A 300 17.79 -1.84 -17.18
N ARG A 301 17.38 -2.49 -18.28
CA ARG A 301 17.83 -2.17 -19.65
C ARG A 301 17.19 -0.90 -20.19
N ASP A 302 15.96 -0.63 -19.77
CA ASP A 302 15.25 0.60 -20.10
C ASP A 302 15.34 1.58 -18.92
N ALA A 303 15.33 2.87 -19.24
CA ALA A 303 15.33 3.93 -18.24
C ALA A 303 14.70 5.22 -18.79
N ARG A 304 14.09 5.99 -17.89
CA ARG A 304 13.74 7.39 -18.14
C ARG A 304 14.95 8.27 -17.82
N VAL A 305 15.34 9.13 -18.75
CA VAL A 305 16.49 10.03 -18.62
C VAL A 305 16.12 11.49 -18.92
N GLY A 306 16.79 12.43 -18.25
CA GLY A 306 16.49 13.86 -18.35
C GLY A 306 15.99 14.41 -17.02
N VAL A 307 15.55 15.66 -17.01
CA VAL A 307 14.79 16.22 -15.87
C VAL A 307 13.34 15.79 -16.03
N PHE A 308 12.82 15.02 -15.06
CA PHE A 308 11.47 14.47 -15.10
C PHE A 308 10.88 14.33 -13.70
N SER A 309 9.57 14.11 -13.63
CA SER A 309 8.84 13.84 -12.40
C SER A 309 7.90 12.66 -12.55
N TYR A 310 7.46 12.09 -11.42
CA TYR A 310 6.32 11.17 -11.35
C TYR A 310 5.28 11.71 -10.36
N GLY A 311 3.99 11.60 -10.71
CA GLY A 311 2.85 11.90 -9.85
C GLY A 311 1.96 10.67 -9.70
N LEU A 312 2.21 9.88 -8.66
CA LEU A 312 1.69 8.53 -8.53
C LEU A 312 0.43 8.50 -7.64
N PRO A 313 -0.71 7.94 -8.10
CA PRO A 313 -1.91 7.83 -7.26
C PRO A 313 -1.72 6.74 -6.19
N SER A 314 -1.13 7.11 -5.06
CA SER A 314 -0.81 6.18 -3.95
C SER A 314 -1.90 6.14 -2.87
N GLY A 315 -2.76 7.15 -2.84
CA GLY A 315 -3.58 7.47 -1.67
C GLY A 315 -2.75 8.02 -0.51
N ASN A 316 -3.43 8.38 0.58
CA ASN A 316 -2.79 8.87 1.80
C ASN A 316 -2.21 7.72 2.62
N GLY A 317 -1.04 7.93 3.20
CA GLY A 317 -0.38 6.90 4.02
C GLY A 317 1.12 7.03 4.07
N THR A 318 1.75 6.07 4.73
CA THR A 318 3.21 5.92 4.72
C THR A 318 3.59 4.84 3.71
N PHE A 319 4.61 5.13 2.91
CA PHE A 319 5.07 4.25 1.84
C PHE A 319 6.57 4.09 1.89
N ASP A 320 7.03 2.88 1.56
CA ASP A 320 8.40 2.63 1.15
C ASP A 320 8.45 2.75 -0.38
N VAL A 321 9.27 3.69 -0.84
CA VAL A 321 9.47 3.99 -2.25
C VAL A 321 10.85 3.48 -2.63
N THR A 322 10.92 2.41 -3.40
CA THR A 322 12.17 1.85 -3.91
C THR A 322 12.42 2.35 -5.32
N LEU A 323 13.55 3.02 -5.51
CA LEU A 323 14.04 3.51 -6.78
C LEU A 323 15.09 2.55 -7.31
N HIS A 324 14.93 2.12 -8.56
CA HIS A 324 15.82 1.17 -9.22
C HIS A 324 16.64 1.91 -10.27
N PHE A 325 17.95 1.69 -10.24
CA PHE A 325 18.90 2.32 -11.15
C PHE A 325 19.87 1.30 -11.74
N ALA A 326 20.27 1.55 -12.98
CA ALA A 326 21.50 1.01 -13.56
C ALA A 326 22.12 2.06 -14.48
N GLU A 327 23.43 2.29 -14.38
CA GLU A 327 24.15 3.13 -15.33
C GLU A 327 24.49 2.29 -16.57
N THR A 328 23.68 2.43 -17.61
CA THR A 328 23.82 1.66 -18.85
C THR A 328 24.48 2.47 -19.98
N TYR A 329 24.79 3.75 -19.75
CA TYR A 329 25.40 4.62 -20.76
C TYR A 329 26.89 4.82 -20.50
N PHE A 330 27.25 5.47 -19.39
CA PHE A 330 28.65 5.75 -19.07
C PHE A 330 29.39 4.51 -18.58
N GLY A 331 30.55 4.23 -19.17
CA GLY A 331 31.33 3.02 -18.96
C GLY A 331 30.84 1.78 -19.71
N SER A 332 29.81 1.93 -20.56
CA SER A 332 29.28 0.85 -21.42
C SER A 332 29.14 1.30 -22.87
N ARG A 333 28.26 2.27 -23.15
CA ARG A 333 27.98 2.81 -24.50
C ARG A 333 28.78 4.08 -24.80
N ALA A 334 29.25 4.77 -23.78
CA ALA A 334 30.13 5.92 -23.87
C ALA A 334 31.23 5.85 -22.79
N ALA A 335 32.37 6.49 -23.03
CA ALA A 335 33.42 6.62 -22.03
C ALA A 335 32.91 7.42 -20.82
N GLY A 336 33.24 6.96 -19.61
CA GLY A 336 32.82 7.59 -18.36
C GLY A 336 32.98 6.66 -17.16
N GLY A 337 32.64 7.15 -15.98
CA GLY A 337 32.74 6.41 -14.72
C GLY A 337 32.16 7.21 -13.54
N VAL A 338 32.73 7.02 -12.35
CA VAL A 338 32.37 7.82 -11.16
C VAL A 338 32.45 9.31 -11.48
N GLY A 339 31.37 10.02 -11.18
CA GLY A 339 31.21 11.46 -11.41
C GLY A 339 30.65 11.85 -12.77
N SER A 340 30.52 10.92 -13.72
CA SER A 340 29.99 11.25 -15.05
C SER A 340 28.50 11.60 -15.03
N ARG A 341 27.71 11.02 -14.11
CA ARG A 341 26.29 11.34 -13.91
C ARG A 341 26.03 11.58 -12.42
N LYS A 342 25.53 12.76 -12.09
CA LYS A 342 25.17 13.17 -10.72
C LYS A 342 23.89 13.98 -10.76
N PHE A 343 22.91 13.57 -9.96
CA PHE A 343 21.59 14.19 -9.94
C PHE A 343 20.95 14.12 -8.56
N ASP A 344 19.97 15.00 -8.33
CA ASP A 344 19.20 15.01 -7.10
C ASP A 344 17.86 14.30 -7.31
N VAL A 345 17.36 13.67 -6.24
CA VAL A 345 16.01 13.09 -6.23
C VAL A 345 15.22 13.65 -5.05
N TYR A 346 14.05 14.20 -5.35
CA TYR A 346 13.09 14.69 -4.38
C TYR A 346 11.90 13.74 -4.32
N VAL A 347 11.42 13.45 -3.11
CA VAL A 347 10.22 12.66 -2.87
C VAL A 347 9.35 13.41 -1.87
N GLU A 348 8.12 13.73 -2.25
CA GLU A 348 7.20 14.63 -1.54
C GLU A 348 7.85 15.99 -1.23
N ASN A 349 8.47 16.60 -2.25
CA ASN A 349 9.18 17.88 -2.18
C ASN A 349 10.39 17.92 -1.22
N VAL A 350 10.76 16.77 -0.63
CA VAL A 350 11.95 16.65 0.21
C VAL A 350 13.07 16.01 -0.60
N LYS A 351 14.23 16.67 -0.69
CA LYS A 351 15.43 16.07 -1.30
C LYS A 351 15.84 14.84 -0.50
N ARG A 352 15.82 13.66 -1.13
CA ARG A 352 16.18 12.37 -0.52
C ARG A 352 17.53 11.86 -0.98
N LEU A 353 17.87 12.06 -2.25
CA LEU A 353 19.18 11.73 -2.79
C LEU A 353 19.83 13.02 -3.28
N THR A 354 21.08 13.26 -2.87
CA THR A 354 21.85 14.47 -3.23
C THR A 354 23.06 14.06 -4.04
N GLU A 355 23.27 14.69 -5.20
CA GLU A 355 24.39 14.41 -6.11
C GLU A 355 24.60 12.90 -6.35
N TYR A 356 23.49 12.19 -6.52
CA TYR A 356 23.44 10.74 -6.59
C TYR A 356 24.15 10.25 -7.85
N ASP A 357 25.14 9.39 -7.63
CA ASP A 357 25.98 8.80 -8.66
C ASP A 357 25.71 7.29 -8.72
N VAL A 358 24.95 6.89 -9.74
CA VAL A 358 24.56 5.48 -9.95
C VAL A 358 25.80 4.60 -10.16
N PHE A 359 26.79 5.09 -10.92
CA PHE A 359 28.00 4.32 -11.22
C PHE A 359 28.80 4.05 -9.94
N ALA A 360 28.98 5.06 -9.11
CA ALA A 360 29.66 4.92 -7.82
C ALA A 360 28.90 3.99 -6.87
N LYS A 361 27.58 4.14 -6.79
CA LYS A 361 26.73 3.35 -5.89
C LYS A 361 26.59 1.89 -6.31
N ALA A 362 26.48 1.62 -7.61
CA ALA A 362 26.37 0.27 -8.15
C ALA A 362 27.73 -0.45 -8.25
N GLY A 363 28.85 0.28 -8.12
CA GLY A 363 30.20 -0.25 -8.26
C GLY A 363 30.63 -0.47 -9.72
N GLY A 364 30.10 0.32 -10.66
CA GLY A 364 30.42 0.25 -12.09
C GLY A 364 29.21 0.39 -13.00
N ALA A 365 29.46 0.43 -14.31
CA ALA A 365 28.43 0.35 -15.34
C ALA A 365 27.72 -1.01 -15.33
N MET A 366 26.52 -1.06 -15.92
CA MET A 366 25.75 -2.29 -16.16
C MET A 366 25.49 -3.09 -14.87
N ARG A 367 25.32 -2.40 -13.75
CA ARG A 367 25.04 -2.97 -12.42
C ARG A 367 23.77 -2.35 -11.85
N ALA A 368 22.86 -3.21 -11.41
CA ALA A 368 21.65 -2.79 -10.72
C ALA A 368 21.99 -2.31 -9.29
N VAL A 369 21.36 -1.21 -8.89
CA VAL A 369 21.35 -0.71 -7.51
C VAL A 369 19.96 -0.17 -7.18
N ARG A 370 19.59 -0.21 -5.90
CA ARG A 370 18.29 0.25 -5.40
C ARG A 370 18.47 1.19 -4.23
N GLU A 371 17.60 2.19 -4.15
CA GLU A 371 17.51 3.09 -3.01
C GLU A 371 16.07 3.10 -2.51
N THR A 372 15.86 2.83 -1.22
CA THR A 372 14.52 2.84 -0.63
C THR A 372 14.37 4.03 0.30
N VAL A 373 13.34 4.83 0.07
CA VAL A 373 13.02 6.00 0.89
C VAL A 373 11.62 5.86 1.48
N ARG A 374 11.51 6.09 2.77
CA ARG A 374 10.22 6.10 3.45
C ARG A 374 9.61 7.50 3.43
N VAL A 375 8.35 7.60 3.04
CA VAL A 375 7.65 8.89 2.88
C VAL A 375 6.21 8.81 3.37
N THR A 376 5.65 9.95 3.75
CA THR A 376 4.21 10.08 4.05
C THR A 376 3.57 10.98 3.03
N VAL A 377 2.50 10.48 2.40
CA VAL A 377 1.68 11.18 1.41
C VAL A 377 0.39 11.63 2.09
N THR A 378 0.02 12.90 1.88
CA THR A 378 -1.13 13.53 2.55
C THR A 378 -2.23 14.05 1.63
N ASP A 379 -1.92 14.16 0.34
CA ASP A 379 -2.81 14.69 -0.70
C ASP A 379 -3.29 13.61 -1.69
N GLY A 380 -2.91 12.35 -1.46
CA GLY A 380 -3.28 11.19 -2.27
C GLY A 380 -2.32 10.89 -3.41
N ILE A 381 -1.34 11.78 -3.68
CA ILE A 381 -0.42 11.69 -4.81
C ILE A 381 1.02 11.67 -4.30
N LEU A 382 1.74 10.59 -4.56
CA LEU A 382 3.17 10.53 -4.31
C LEU A 382 3.94 11.23 -5.45
N ASN A 383 4.59 12.34 -5.12
CA ASN A 383 5.36 13.15 -6.05
C ASN A 383 6.85 12.81 -5.97
N LEU A 384 7.45 12.50 -7.12
CA LEU A 384 8.90 12.36 -7.27
C LEU A 384 9.39 13.37 -8.29
N PHE A 385 10.53 14.00 -8.02
CA PHE A 385 11.19 14.90 -8.98
C PHE A 385 12.67 14.57 -9.07
N PHE A 386 13.13 14.33 -10.31
CA PHE A 386 14.50 14.00 -10.64
C PHE A 386 15.12 15.24 -11.27
N ALA A 387 16.00 15.91 -10.52
CA ALA A 387 16.60 17.18 -10.91
C ALA A 387 18.04 16.98 -11.34
N LYS A 388 18.47 17.71 -12.37
CA LYS A 388 19.87 17.71 -12.80
C LYS A 388 20.76 18.22 -11.66
N GLY A 389 21.80 17.47 -11.34
CA GLY A 389 22.84 17.84 -10.37
C GLY A 389 24.04 18.47 -11.05
N SER A 390 25.23 18.30 -10.47
CA SER A 390 26.46 18.91 -10.97
C SER A 390 27.02 18.35 -12.28
N ALA A 391 26.51 17.22 -12.78
CA ALA A 391 27.02 16.55 -13.98
C ALA A 391 25.92 16.32 -15.03
N ASP A 392 25.73 15.08 -15.48
CA ASP A 392 24.74 14.72 -16.51
C ASP A 392 23.32 14.51 -15.94
N ASN A 393 22.35 14.37 -16.84
CA ASN A 393 20.93 14.23 -16.55
C ASN A 393 20.58 13.09 -15.57
N PRO A 394 19.47 13.20 -14.83
CA PRO A 394 18.95 12.07 -14.04
C PRO A 394 18.61 10.85 -14.88
N VAL A 395 18.58 9.69 -14.21
CA VAL A 395 18.14 8.42 -14.78
C VAL A 395 17.34 7.62 -13.75
N LEU A 396 16.31 6.88 -14.17
CA LEU A 396 15.58 5.91 -13.35
C LEU A 396 15.17 4.72 -14.22
N SER A 397 15.44 3.49 -13.76
CA SER A 397 15.08 2.25 -14.47
C SER A 397 13.71 1.72 -14.05
N ALA A 398 13.39 1.79 -12.76
CA ALA A 398 12.07 1.41 -12.27
C ALA A 398 11.78 2.06 -10.91
N LEU A 399 10.52 2.06 -10.51
CA LEU A 399 10.11 2.44 -9.15
C LEU A 399 9.12 1.43 -8.60
N GLU A 400 9.11 1.31 -7.28
CA GLU A 400 8.13 0.54 -6.53
C GLU A 400 7.63 1.36 -5.36
N VAL A 401 6.31 1.38 -5.15
CA VAL A 401 5.69 2.03 -4.00
C VAL A 401 4.91 0.99 -3.22
N ILE A 402 5.34 0.75 -1.99
CA ILE A 402 4.75 -0.25 -1.10
C ILE A 402 4.16 0.50 0.08
N ALA A 403 2.85 0.40 0.26
CA ALA A 403 2.21 0.92 1.46
C ALA A 403 2.76 0.19 2.69
N VAL A 404 3.22 0.95 3.68
CA VAL A 404 3.65 0.40 4.96
C VAL A 404 2.39 0.18 5.81
N PRO A 405 1.98 -1.08 6.06
CA PRO A 405 0.77 -1.34 6.83
C PRO A 405 0.90 -0.76 8.23
N VAL A 406 -0.18 -0.21 8.77
CA VAL A 406 -0.22 0.28 10.16
C VAL A 406 0.14 -0.85 11.15
N ALA A 407 -0.09 -2.12 10.78
CA ALA A 407 0.27 -3.31 11.55
C ALA A 407 1.77 -3.68 11.51
N ALA A 408 2.55 -3.16 10.55
CA ALA A 408 4.00 -3.39 10.48
C ALA A 408 4.79 -2.59 11.53
N ARG A 409 4.10 -1.86 12.42
CA ARG A 409 4.69 -1.11 13.55
C ARG A 409 5.17 -2.01 14.71
N VAL A 410 5.07 -3.34 14.59
CA VAL A 410 5.51 -4.29 15.63
C VAL A 410 6.81 -5.03 15.26
N ALA A 411 7.29 -5.00 14.01
CA ALA A 411 8.47 -5.78 13.60
C ALA A 411 9.67 -4.95 13.07
N ALA A 412 9.51 -3.65 12.83
CA ALA A 412 10.58 -2.78 12.30
C ALA A 412 10.85 -1.55 13.18
N ALA A 413 10.50 -1.64 14.47
CA ALA A 413 10.88 -0.65 15.49
C ALA A 413 12.02 -1.16 16.38
N GLU A 414 12.84 -2.08 15.87
CA GLU A 414 14.18 -2.35 16.36
C GLU A 414 15.14 -1.94 15.24
N GLY A 415 15.87 -0.84 15.46
CA GLY A 415 16.88 -0.35 14.52
C GLY A 415 16.39 0.77 13.59
N GLU A 416 16.33 2.00 14.10
CA GLU A 416 17.11 3.13 13.59
C GLU A 416 16.71 4.43 14.32
N ALA A 417 17.71 5.07 14.93
CA ALA A 417 17.62 6.33 15.65
C ALA A 417 17.94 7.54 14.75
N GLY A 418 17.25 8.65 15.00
CA GLY A 418 17.47 10.00 14.43
C GLY A 418 16.32 10.43 13.52
N ASN A 419 15.52 11.48 13.77
CA ASN A 419 15.66 12.76 14.47
C ASN A 419 14.23 13.30 14.70
N GLY A 420 13.75 13.88 15.80
CA GLY A 420 14.36 14.32 17.06
C GLY A 420 13.30 14.86 18.04
N THR A 421 12.10 14.29 18.07
CA THR A 421 11.02 14.70 18.99
C THR A 421 10.45 13.52 19.75
N ALA A 422 10.25 13.72 21.05
CA ALA A 422 9.62 12.76 21.94
C ALA A 422 8.15 12.56 21.55
N LYS A 423 7.63 11.35 21.73
CA LYS A 423 6.27 10.96 21.37
C LYS A 423 5.52 10.44 22.58
N LEU A 424 4.25 10.82 22.69
CA LEU A 424 3.36 10.41 23.78
C LEU A 424 2.42 9.30 23.35
N PHE A 425 2.23 8.29 24.19
CA PHE A 425 1.21 7.27 24.00
C PHE A 425 0.82 6.61 25.34
N PRO A 426 -0.43 6.16 25.52
CA PRO A 426 -1.58 6.49 24.69
C PRO A 426 -1.95 7.98 24.84
N ASN A 427 -2.48 8.57 23.78
CA ASN A 427 -3.12 9.90 23.81
C ASN A 427 -4.39 9.82 22.95
N PRO A 428 -5.61 9.81 23.53
CA PRO A 428 -5.91 10.18 24.92
C PRO A 428 -5.44 9.16 25.95
N VAL A 429 -4.91 9.64 27.07
CA VAL A 429 -4.40 8.81 28.17
C VAL A 429 -5.49 8.56 29.22
N ARG A 430 -5.48 7.37 29.82
CA ARG A 430 -6.24 7.08 31.04
C ARG A 430 -5.34 7.27 32.25
N ASP A 431 -4.58 6.26 32.66
CA ASP A 431 -3.86 6.33 33.95
C ASP A 431 -2.33 6.31 33.83
N ARG A 432 -1.80 5.94 32.66
CA ARG A 432 -0.36 5.81 32.41
C ARG A 432 -0.02 6.38 31.04
N LEU A 433 0.86 7.37 31.02
CA LEU A 433 1.37 8.04 29.83
C LEU A 433 2.82 7.62 29.59
N PHE A 434 3.10 7.00 28.46
CA PHE A 434 4.45 6.69 28.02
C PHE A 434 4.99 7.79 27.10
N VAL A 435 6.28 8.07 27.24
CA VAL A 435 7.04 9.04 26.48
C VAL A 435 8.18 8.30 25.80
N ALA A 436 8.10 8.09 24.49
CA ALA A 436 9.26 7.64 23.72
C ALA A 436 10.17 8.85 23.48
N LEU A 437 11.42 8.75 23.89
CA LEU A 437 12.42 9.78 23.76
C LEU A 437 13.30 9.51 22.53
N PRO A 438 13.76 10.55 21.82
CA PRO A 438 14.73 10.40 20.75
C PRO A 438 16.18 10.21 21.27
N PHE A 439 16.36 10.16 22.59
CA PHE A 439 17.63 10.01 23.30
C PHE A 439 17.45 9.11 24.54
N PRO A 440 18.54 8.59 25.14
CA PRO A 440 18.45 7.72 26.31
C PRO A 440 17.75 8.39 27.50
N ALA A 441 16.88 7.68 28.18
CA ALA A 441 16.10 8.17 29.32
C ALA A 441 16.99 8.68 30.47
N GLY A 442 18.22 8.15 30.61
CA GLY A 442 19.20 8.65 31.58
C GLY A 442 19.69 10.09 31.34
N GLN A 443 19.46 10.65 30.14
CA GLN A 443 19.76 12.05 29.82
C GLN A 443 18.63 13.00 30.23
N VAL A 444 17.48 12.49 30.68
CA VAL A 444 16.39 13.33 31.20
C VAL A 444 16.82 13.93 32.54
N ARG A 445 16.62 15.23 32.68
CA ARG A 445 16.92 16.02 33.89
C ARG A 445 15.65 16.43 34.63
N GLY A 446 14.50 16.43 33.97
CA GLY A 446 13.21 16.62 34.62
C GLY A 446 12.00 16.52 33.70
N THR A 447 10.83 16.31 34.30
CA THR A 447 9.54 16.37 33.61
C THR A 447 8.54 17.24 34.36
N ALA A 448 7.66 17.93 33.66
CA ALA A 448 6.57 18.70 34.28
C ALA A 448 5.29 18.57 33.46
N VAL A 449 4.19 18.16 34.09
CA VAL A 449 2.85 18.22 33.48
C VAL A 449 2.17 19.50 33.95
N THR A 450 1.71 20.34 33.01
CA THR A 450 0.95 21.54 33.30
C THR A 450 -0.45 21.50 32.70
N ASP A 451 -1.39 22.19 33.33
CA ASP A 451 -2.68 22.50 32.71
C ASP A 451 -2.54 23.56 31.59
N ALA A 452 -3.65 23.90 30.92
CA ALA A 452 -3.69 24.92 29.87
C ALA A 452 -3.38 26.35 30.37
N ARG A 453 -3.34 26.58 31.69
CA ARG A 453 -2.99 27.87 32.32
C ARG A 453 -1.54 27.91 32.78
N GLY A 454 -0.77 26.83 32.58
CA GLY A 454 0.64 26.72 32.96
C GLY A 454 0.86 26.28 34.41
N THR A 455 -0.19 25.90 35.15
CA THR A 455 -0.07 25.39 36.51
C THR A 455 0.56 24.01 36.49
N VAL A 456 1.67 23.80 37.21
CA VAL A 456 2.34 22.49 37.31
C VAL A 456 1.52 21.57 38.23
N LEU A 457 1.10 20.41 37.70
CA LEU A 457 0.29 19.41 38.40
C LEU A 457 1.09 18.15 38.75
N LEU A 458 2.07 17.79 37.93
CA LEU A 458 3.04 16.74 38.22
C LEU A 458 4.44 17.27 37.92
N LEU A 459 5.37 17.09 38.83
CA LEU A 459 6.77 17.48 38.66
C LEU A 459 7.67 16.27 38.93
N ASN A 460 8.54 15.95 37.98
CA ASN A 460 9.46 14.83 38.01
C ASN A 460 8.82 13.48 38.33
N ALA A 461 7.52 13.32 38.02
CA ALA A 461 6.74 12.12 38.30
C ALA A 461 6.94 11.01 37.25
N HIS A 462 8.09 11.00 36.57
CA HIS A 462 8.40 9.99 35.56
C HIS A 462 9.16 8.81 36.18
N GLN A 463 8.97 7.63 35.59
CA GLN A 463 9.74 6.42 35.81
C GLN A 463 10.45 6.09 34.50
N VAL A 464 11.68 5.57 34.56
CA VAL A 464 12.34 5.04 33.35
C VAL A 464 11.73 3.66 33.09
N SER A 465 10.98 3.52 32.00
CA SER A 465 10.32 2.26 31.62
C SER A 465 11.06 1.52 30.51
N GLY A 466 12.11 2.12 29.96
CA GLY A 466 13.00 1.52 28.95
C GLY A 466 14.18 2.45 28.63
N GLU A 467 15.13 1.97 27.82
CA GLU A 467 16.38 2.68 27.50
C GLU A 467 16.14 4.12 26.97
N ASN A 468 15.10 4.30 26.16
CA ASN A 468 14.68 5.58 25.58
C ASN A 468 13.21 5.90 25.92
N GLN A 469 12.73 5.49 27.10
CA GLN A 469 11.31 5.61 27.42
C GLN A 469 11.07 6.03 28.87
N LEU A 470 10.12 6.95 29.05
CA LEU A 470 9.56 7.29 30.35
C LEU A 470 8.11 6.81 30.46
N GLU A 471 7.70 6.51 31.68
CA GLU A 471 6.30 6.35 32.08
C GLU A 471 5.93 7.42 33.11
N ILE A 472 4.76 8.04 32.96
CA ILE A 472 4.21 9.03 33.88
C ILE A 472 2.82 8.57 34.31
N GLY A 473 2.61 8.43 35.61
CA GLY A 473 1.29 8.14 36.17
C GLY A 473 0.38 9.37 36.06
N THR A 474 -0.71 9.26 35.30
CA THR A 474 -1.69 10.34 35.09
C THR A 474 -3.01 10.11 35.82
N GLY A 475 -3.13 9.04 36.62
CA GLY A 475 -4.37 8.69 37.33
C GLY A 475 -4.89 9.75 38.31
N THR A 476 -4.01 10.64 38.78
CA THR A 476 -4.37 11.76 39.67
C THR A 476 -4.79 13.03 38.93
N LEU A 477 -4.62 13.08 37.60
CA LEU A 477 -5.03 14.22 36.77
C LEU A 477 -6.53 14.16 36.46
N PRO A 478 -7.25 15.29 36.52
CA PRO A 478 -8.64 15.34 36.07
C PRO A 478 -8.72 15.17 34.54
N THR A 479 -9.87 14.74 34.02
CA THR A 479 -10.16 14.73 32.58
C THR A 479 -9.96 16.13 32.00
N GLY A 480 -9.12 16.25 30.97
CA GLY A 480 -8.71 17.57 30.48
C GLY A 480 -7.49 17.53 29.56
N LEU A 481 -7.13 18.71 29.06
CA LEU A 481 -5.99 18.90 28.17
C LEU A 481 -4.77 19.39 28.95
N PHE A 482 -3.61 18.75 28.73
CA PHE A 482 -2.37 19.03 29.45
C PHE A 482 -1.18 19.15 28.52
N LEU A 483 -0.14 19.82 29.00
CA LEU A 483 1.19 19.86 28.39
C LEU A 483 2.17 19.09 29.26
N LEU A 484 2.95 18.20 28.67
CA LEU A 484 4.13 17.59 29.28
C LEU A 484 5.38 18.28 28.76
N ARG A 485 6.16 18.87 29.64
CA ARG A 485 7.52 19.31 29.37
C ARG A 485 8.51 18.23 29.79
N VAL A 486 9.46 17.90 28.93
CA VAL A 486 10.59 16.99 29.18
C VAL A 486 11.86 17.80 28.99
N GLN A 487 12.72 17.86 30.00
CA GLN A 487 13.99 18.55 29.94
C GLN A 487 15.13 17.53 29.99
N SER A 488 16.06 17.60 29.04
CA SER A 488 17.28 16.80 28.98
C SER A 488 18.52 17.70 28.94
N GLU A 489 19.70 17.08 28.90
CA GLU A 489 20.99 17.78 28.76
C GLU A 489 21.08 18.60 27.47
N ASP A 490 20.43 18.12 26.40
CA ASP A 490 20.47 18.73 25.06
C ASP A 490 19.32 19.72 24.79
N GLY A 491 18.40 19.91 25.75
CA GLY A 491 17.30 20.89 25.64
C GLY A 491 15.96 20.44 26.21
N GLY A 492 14.93 21.29 26.07
CA GLY A 492 13.57 21.02 26.55
C GLY A 492 12.56 20.81 25.42
N GLN A 493 11.71 19.81 25.54
CA GLN A 493 10.60 19.54 24.63
C GLN A 493 9.25 19.66 25.35
N THR A 494 8.22 20.16 24.66
CA THR A 494 6.85 20.25 25.19
C THR A 494 5.89 19.49 24.29
N LEU A 495 5.10 18.62 24.90
CA LEU A 495 4.20 17.68 24.23
C LEU A 495 2.79 17.84 24.78
N LYS A 496 1.77 17.68 23.94
CA LYS A 496 0.37 17.90 24.33
C LYS A 496 -0.38 16.59 24.43
N PHE A 497 -1.13 16.37 25.52
CA PHE A 497 -1.97 15.19 25.67
C PHE A 497 -3.32 15.46 26.32
N LEU A 498 -4.27 14.57 26.06
CA LEU A 498 -5.63 14.60 26.58
C LEU A 498 -5.80 13.48 27.61
N LYS A 499 -6.17 13.80 28.85
CA LYS A 499 -6.61 12.84 29.87
C LYS A 499 -8.11 12.59 29.68
N ARG A 500 -8.49 11.31 29.60
CA ARG A 500 -9.89 10.88 29.62
C ARG A 500 -10.26 10.26 30.96
#